data_AF-A0A1Z9FB44-F1
#
_entry.id   AF-A0A1Z9FB44-F1
#
_cell.length_a   1.000
_cell.length_b   1.000
_cell.length_c   1.000
_cell.angle_alpha   90.00
_cell.angle_beta   90.00
_cell.angle_gamma   90.00
#
_symmetry.space_group_name_H-M   'P 1'
#
loop_
_entity.id
_entity.type
_entity.pdbx_description
1 polymer ?
#
loop_
_entity_poly.entity_id
_entity_poly.type
_entity_poly.pdbx_seq_one_letter_code
_entity_poly.pdbx_strand_id
1 'polypeptide(L)'
;MISFLKSLFGVGEKKTLKLSDYVANKKRKVAPLILVPSKADMSKMTKAKLEEMGRNHGIELDRRLTKDKLVTQLRKHMNAKNK
;
A
#
# COMPACT_ATOMS: atom_id res chain seq x y z
N MET A 1 -16.08 49.40 -24.36
CA MET A 1 -17.06 48.29 -24.34
C MET A 1 -16.46 47.09 -23.59
N ILE A 2 -16.27 47.19 -22.26
CA ILE A 2 -15.61 46.16 -21.42
C ILE A 2 -16.59 45.63 -20.36
N SER A 3 -17.89 45.87 -20.55
CA SER A 3 -18.98 45.46 -19.65
C SER A 3 -19.15 43.94 -19.55
N PHE A 4 -18.64 43.18 -20.53
CA PHE A 4 -18.68 41.72 -20.51
C PHE A 4 -17.86 41.10 -19.35
N LEU A 5 -16.69 41.68 -19.02
CA LEU A 5 -15.82 41.13 -17.98
C LEU A 5 -16.38 41.34 -16.56
N LYS A 6 -17.29 42.30 -16.38
CA LYS A 6 -17.90 42.60 -15.08
C LYS A 6 -19.03 41.62 -14.71
N SER A 7 -19.67 40.98 -15.70
CA SER A 7 -20.63 39.89 -15.46
C SER A 7 -19.97 38.57 -15.09
N LEU A 8 -18.68 38.38 -15.38
CA LEU A 8 -17.92 37.18 -15.04
C LEU A 8 -17.47 37.13 -13.57
N PHE A 9 -17.33 38.27 -12.92
CA PHE A 9 -16.94 38.38 -11.51
C PHE A 9 -18.13 38.69 -10.58
N GLY A 10 -19.36 38.51 -11.05
CA GLY A 10 -20.59 38.65 -10.26
C GLY A 10 -20.59 37.69 -9.06
N VAL A 11 -20.42 38.28 -7.88
CA VAL A 11 -20.49 37.67 -6.55
C VAL A 11 -21.79 36.89 -6.39
N GLY A 12 -21.72 35.58 -6.53
CA GLY A 12 -22.71 34.65 -6.02
C GLY A 12 -22.04 33.84 -4.92
N GLU A 13 -22.54 33.98 -3.69
CA GLU A 13 -22.14 33.14 -2.55
C GLU A 13 -22.48 31.68 -2.84
N LYS A 14 -21.56 30.98 -3.52
CA LYS A 14 -21.59 29.53 -3.61
C LYS A 14 -20.88 29.06 -2.36
N LYS A 15 -21.57 28.29 -1.50
CA LYS A 15 -20.94 27.51 -0.43
C LYS A 15 -19.67 26.90 -1.01
N THR A 16 -18.52 27.41 -0.60
CA THR A 16 -17.24 26.92 -1.09
C THR A 16 -17.15 25.49 -0.61
N LEU A 17 -17.17 24.55 -1.56
CA LEU A 17 -16.95 23.13 -1.26
C LEU A 17 -15.60 23.06 -0.57
N LYS A 18 -15.59 22.86 0.75
CA LYS A 18 -14.35 22.83 1.51
C LYS A 18 -13.60 21.58 1.09
N LEU A 19 -12.34 21.74 0.68
CA LEU A 19 -11.45 20.62 0.33
C LEU A 19 -11.38 19.56 1.46
N SER A 20 -11.63 19.97 2.70
CA SER A 20 -11.73 19.09 3.88
C SER A 20 -12.74 17.97 3.71
N ASP A 21 -13.87 18.25 3.08
CA ASP A 21 -15.01 17.33 3.01
C ASP A 21 -14.71 16.20 2.00
N TYR A 22 -13.91 16.50 0.98
CA TYR A 22 -13.37 15.52 0.04
C TYR A 22 -12.31 14.62 0.67
N VAL A 23 -11.47 15.14 1.56
CA VAL A 23 -10.45 14.36 2.28
C VAL A 23 -11.11 13.45 3.33
N ALA A 24 -12.16 13.91 4.00
CA ALA A 24 -12.88 13.14 5.02
C ALA A 24 -13.60 11.91 4.45
N ASN A 25 -14.17 12.02 3.24
CA ASN A 25 -14.93 10.93 2.61
C ASN A 25 -14.06 9.86 1.91
N LYS A 26 -12.74 10.09 1.80
CA LYS A 26 -11.80 9.19 1.13
C LYS A 26 -10.99 8.32 2.10
N LYS A 27 -11.47 8.09 3.32
CA LYS A 27 -10.99 6.95 4.12
C LYS A 27 -11.64 5.67 3.59
N ARG A 28 -11.25 5.30 2.36
CA ARG A 28 -11.52 3.96 1.82
C ARG A 28 -10.97 2.97 2.85
N LYS A 29 -11.78 2.01 3.30
CA LYS A 29 -11.30 0.87 4.07
C LYS A 29 -10.40 0.03 3.16
N VAL A 30 -9.20 0.51 2.88
CA VAL A 30 -8.16 -0.26 2.25
C VAL A 30 -7.72 -1.27 3.30
N ALA A 31 -7.85 -2.55 3.00
CA ALA A 31 -7.25 -3.59 3.81
C ALA A 31 -5.77 -3.22 4.02
N PRO A 32 -5.21 -3.38 5.24
CA PRO A 32 -3.84 -2.99 5.49
C PRO A 32 -2.93 -3.76 4.53
N LEU A 33 -2.27 -3.04 3.62
CA LEU A 33 -1.30 -3.64 2.71
C LEU A 33 -0.15 -4.18 3.56
N ILE A 34 0.20 -5.45 3.36
CA ILE A 34 1.35 -6.06 4.02
C ILE A 34 2.60 -5.46 3.39
N LEU A 35 3.47 -4.85 4.19
CA LEU A 35 4.78 -4.39 3.74
C LEU A 35 5.64 -5.62 3.40
N VAL A 36 5.86 -5.86 2.11
CA VAL A 36 6.69 -6.98 1.63
C VAL A 36 8.13 -6.49 1.44
N PRO A 37 9.13 -7.07 2.16
CA PRO A 37 10.52 -6.69 1.96
C PRO A 37 11.02 -7.03 0.56
N SER A 38 12.10 -6.38 0.12
CA SER A 38 12.72 -6.69 -1.17
C SER A 38 13.39 -8.07 -1.13
N LYS A 39 13.63 -8.67 -2.31
CA LYS A 39 14.39 -9.93 -2.40
C LYS A 39 15.80 -9.78 -1.83
N ALA A 40 16.42 -8.61 -2.02
CA ALA A 40 17.75 -8.32 -1.50
C ALA A 40 17.77 -8.29 0.03
N ASP A 41 16.75 -7.69 0.65
CA ASP A 41 16.67 -7.60 2.11
C ASP A 41 16.40 -8.95 2.75
N MET A 42 15.50 -9.76 2.16
CA MET A 42 15.28 -11.14 2.62
C MET A 42 16.52 -12.02 2.43
N SER A 43 17.34 -11.77 1.41
CA SER A 43 18.57 -12.53 1.17
C SER A 43 19.66 -12.29 2.23
N LYS A 44 19.59 -11.16 2.95
CA LYS A 44 20.46 -10.83 4.09
C LYS A 44 20.05 -11.57 5.38
N MET A 45 18.83 -12.10 5.43
CA MET A 45 18.31 -12.81 6.60
C MET A 45 18.81 -14.26 6.65
N THR A 46 18.86 -14.82 7.86
CA THR A 46 19.15 -16.25 8.04
C THR A 46 17.93 -17.09 7.65
N LYS A 47 18.12 -18.37 7.29
CA LYS A 47 17.02 -19.28 6.97
C LYS A 47 16.01 -19.41 8.12
N ALA A 48 16.48 -19.38 9.37
CA ALA A 48 15.63 -19.43 10.54
C ALA A 48 14.72 -18.19 10.64
N LYS A 49 15.25 -17.00 10.35
CA LYS A 49 14.47 -15.77 10.37
C LYS A 49 13.44 -15.70 9.24
N LEU A 50 13.77 -16.24 8.06
CA LEU A 50 12.82 -16.36 6.96
C LEU A 50 11.65 -17.27 7.31
N GLU A 51 11.92 -18.39 7.98
CA GLU A 51 10.88 -19.32 8.44
C GLU A 51 10.01 -18.71 9.55
N GLU A 52 10.61 -18.04 10.53
CA GLU A 52 9.89 -17.31 11.57
C GLU A 52 8.97 -16.23 10.95
N MET A 53 9.48 -15.47 10.00
CA MET A 53 8.69 -14.50 9.23
C MET A 53 7.56 -15.20 8.45
N GLY A 54 7.85 -16.33 7.82
CA GLY A 54 6.85 -17.15 7.15
C GLY A 54 5.72 -17.55 8.09
N ARG A 55 6.04 -18.10 9.27
CA ARG A 55 5.05 -18.49 10.29
C ARG A 55 4.18 -17.31 10.72
N ASN A 56 4.78 -16.13 10.93
CA ASN A 56 4.04 -14.91 11.25
C ASN A 56 3.06 -14.50 10.14
N HIS A 57 3.36 -14.86 8.89
CA HIS A 57 2.48 -14.64 7.74
C HIS A 57 1.64 -15.87 7.35
N GLY A 58 1.66 -16.94 8.16
CA GLY A 58 0.85 -18.15 7.95
C GLY A 58 1.36 -19.08 6.85
N ILE A 59 2.68 -19.15 6.63
CA ILE A 59 3.33 -20.14 5.77
C ILE A 59 4.51 -20.79 6.50
N GLU A 60 4.60 -22.12 6.44
CA GLU A 60 5.78 -22.84 6.93
C GLU A 60 6.79 -23.02 5.79
N LEU A 61 8.06 -22.73 6.07
CA LEU A 61 9.15 -22.81 5.10
C LEU A 61 10.06 -24.00 5.40
N ASP A 62 10.31 -24.86 4.42
CA ASP A 62 11.24 -25.98 4.57
C ASP A 62 12.70 -25.52 4.50
N ARG A 63 13.38 -25.50 5.65
CA ARG A 63 14.79 -25.09 5.78
C ARG A 63 15.79 -25.99 5.05
N ARG A 64 15.39 -27.18 4.59
CA ARG A 64 16.21 -28.06 3.73
C ARG A 64 16.44 -27.44 2.35
N LEU A 65 15.54 -26.57 1.90
CA LEU A 65 15.66 -25.87 0.63
C LEU A 65 16.76 -24.81 0.65
N THR A 66 17.20 -24.40 -0.55
CA THR A 66 18.14 -23.28 -0.70
C THR A 66 17.51 -21.97 -0.24
N LYS A 67 18.34 -21.03 0.22
CA LYS A 67 17.85 -19.73 0.72
C LYS A 67 17.03 -18.99 -0.35
N ASP A 68 17.44 -19.05 -1.61
CA ASP A 68 16.72 -18.42 -2.72
C ASP A 68 15.31 -18.98 -2.92
N LYS A 69 15.14 -20.31 -2.73
CA LYS A 69 13.82 -20.95 -2.79
C LYS A 69 12.93 -20.45 -1.65
N LEU A 70 13.48 -20.35 -0.42
CA LEU A 70 12.75 -19.83 0.74
C LEU A 70 12.29 -18.39 0.53
N VAL A 71 13.18 -17.51 0.07
CA VAL A 71 12.85 -16.11 -0.23
C VAL A 71 11.77 -16.02 -1.31
N THR A 72 11.85 -16.85 -2.34
CA THR A 72 10.87 -16.86 -3.44
C THR A 72 9.50 -17.32 -2.96
N GLN A 73 9.43 -18.37 -2.15
CA GLN A 73 8.19 -18.88 -1.56
C GLN A 73 7.54 -17.84 -0.65
N LEU A 74 8.31 -17.27 0.29
CA LEU A 74 7.82 -16.25 1.22
C LEU A 74 7.28 -15.03 0.49
N ARG A 75 8.05 -14.48 -0.46
CA ARG A 75 7.64 -13.30 -1.23
C ARG A 75 6.41 -13.57 -2.08
N LYS A 76 6.29 -14.74 -2.69
CA LYS A 76 5.10 -15.15 -3.46
C LYS A 76 3.86 -15.18 -2.57
N HIS A 77 3.97 -15.76 -1.38
CA HIS A 77 2.87 -15.83 -0.40
C HIS A 77 2.43 -14.45 0.08
N MET A 78 3.36 -13.59 0.48
CA MET A 78 3.05 -12.24 0.93
C MET A 78 2.41 -11.39 -0.17
N ASN A 79 2.88 -11.50 -1.41
CA ASN A 79 2.28 -10.81 -2.56
C ASN A 79 0.87 -11.32 -2.87
N ALA A 80 0.61 -12.63 -2.71
CA ALA A 80 -0.71 -13.20 -2.92
C ALA A 80 -1.73 -12.68 -1.90
N LYS A 81 -1.30 -12.39 -0.66
CA LYS A 81 -2.16 -11.77 0.38
C LYS A 81 -2.50 -10.30 0.12
N ASN A 82 -1.70 -9.61 -0.70
CA ASN A 82 -1.92 -8.22 -1.07
C ASN A 82 -2.80 -8.04 -2.32
N LYS A 83 -3.23 -9.14 -2.94
CA LYS A 83 -4.09 -9.15 -4.13
C LYS A 83 -5.54 -9.38 -3.73
#